data_AF-A0A937ZI13-F1
#
_entry.id   AF-A0A937ZI13-F1
#
_cell.length_a   1.000
_cell.length_b   1.000
_cell.length_c   1.000
_cell.angle_alpha   90.00
_cell.angle_beta   90.00
_cell.angle_gamma   90.00
#
_symmetry.space_group_name_H-M   'P 1'
#
loop_
_entity.id
_entity.type
_entity.pdbx_description
1 polymer ?
#
loop_
_entity_poly.entity_id
_entity_poly.type
_entity_poly.pdbx_seq_one_letter_code
_entity_poly.pdbx_strand_id
1 'polypeptide(L)' 'MQLSEDCFAFGGPLLTAAEALDVLRARIAVVAGTGRVPLAAALGRILAADVAAARDVP' A
#
# COMPACT_ATOMS: atom_id res chain seq x y z
N MET A 1 6.17 1.99 47.27
CA MET A 1 7.03 1.80 46.09
C MET A 1 6.13 1.87 44.87
N GLN A 2 6.09 3.03 44.22
CA GLN A 2 5.31 3.25 43.02
C GLN A 2 6.03 2.58 41.85
N LEU A 3 5.35 1.70 41.11
CA LEU A 3 5.88 1.08 39.90
C LEU A 3 6.10 2.18 38.86
N SER A 4 7.34 2.62 38.72
CA SER A 4 7.81 3.63 37.76
C SER A 4 7.95 3.08 36.35
N GLU A 5 7.07 2.17 35.95
CA GLU A 5 7.17 1.44 34.68
C GLU A 5 5.85 1.57 33.93
N ASP A 6 5.51 2.80 33.57
CA ASP A 6 4.65 2.99 32.42
C ASP A 6 5.52 2.71 31.18
N CYS A 7 5.85 1.44 30.95
CA CYS A 7 6.64 0.94 29.82
C CYS A 7 5.96 1.26 28.45
N PHE A 8 4.73 1.79 28.50
CA PHE A 8 3.92 2.24 27.38
C PHE A 8 3.75 3.77 27.34
N ALA A 9 4.30 4.52 28.29
CA ALA A 9 4.33 5.98 28.21
C ALA A 9 5.29 6.37 27.08
N PHE A 10 4.71 6.63 25.90
CA PHE A 10 5.41 7.26 24.79
C PHE A 10 5.96 8.60 25.28
N GLY A 11 7.27 8.65 25.60
CA GLY A 11 7.97 9.86 26.04
C GLY A 11 8.17 10.92 24.94
N GLY A 12 7.48 10.78 23.80
CA GLY A 12 7.54 11.67 22.66
C GLY A 12 6.14 11.87 22.06
N PRO A 13 5.96 12.88 21.19
CA PRO A 13 4.68 13.13 20.53
C PRO A 13 4.22 11.88 19.76
N LEU A 14 2.94 11.51 19.92
CA LEU A 14 2.34 10.42 19.17
C LEU A 14 2.29 10.79 17.69
N LEU A 15 2.73 9.88 16.84
CA LEU A 15 2.59 10.01 15.40
C LEU A 15 1.10 9.98 15.03
N THR A 16 0.65 10.95 14.25
CA THR A 16 -0.71 10.93 13.72
C THR A 16 -0.84 9.81 12.68
N ALA A 17 -2.07 9.36 12.44
CA ALA A 17 -2.34 8.36 11.40
C ALA A 17 -1.89 8.84 10.00
N ALA A 18 -1.96 10.14 9.73
CA ALA A 18 -1.51 10.73 8.47
C ALA A 18 0.02 10.62 8.31
N GLU A 19 0.78 11.02 9.33
CA GLU A 19 2.24 10.92 9.30
C GLU A 19 2.70 9.46 9.23
N ALA A 20 2.02 8.54 9.92
CA ALA A 20 2.27 7.10 9.81
C ALA A 20 2.05 6.60 8.37
N LEU A 21 0.98 7.04 7.73
CA LEU A 21 0.67 6.67 6.36
C LEU A 21 1.71 7.19 5.37
N ASP A 22 2.24 8.40 5.58
CA ASP A 22 3.31 8.96 4.74
C ASP A 22 4.63 8.21 4.88
N VAL A 23 4.99 7.78 6.10
CA VAL A 23 6.14 6.89 6.31
C VAL A 23 5.98 5.56 5.56
N LEU A 24 4.77 4.97 5.59
CA LEU A 24 4.50 3.73 4.87
C LEU A 24 4.59 3.92 3.35
N ARG A 25 3.98 5.00 2.81
CA ARG A 25 4.07 5.34 1.38
C ARG A 25 5.50 5.55 0.90
N ALA A 26 6.35 6.16 1.74
CA ALA A 26 7.74 6.41 1.39
C ALA A 26 8.61 5.15 1.38
N ARG A 27 8.21 4.09 2.09
CA ARG A 27 9.03 2.87 2.29
C ARG A 27 8.52 1.65 1.52
N ILE A 28 7.22 1.58 1.25
CA ILE A 28 6.61 0.42 0.61
C ILE A 28 6.71 0.57 -0.91
N ALA A 29 7.31 -0.43 -1.55
CA ALA A 29 7.33 -0.57 -2.99
C ALA A 29 6.47 -1.78 -3.41
N VAL A 30 5.97 -1.75 -4.65
CA VAL A 30 5.29 -2.90 -5.26
C VAL A 30 6.32 -4.01 -5.48
N VAL A 31 6.11 -5.16 -4.84
CA VAL A 31 6.96 -6.36 -5.01
C VAL A 31 6.36 -7.38 -5.99
N ALA A 32 5.12 -7.17 -6.43
CA ALA A 32 4.46 -8.04 -7.37
C ALA A 32 5.06 -7.90 -8.76
N GLY A 33 5.43 -9.03 -9.38
CA GLY A 33 5.79 -9.07 -10.79
C GLY A 33 4.58 -8.95 -11.72
N THR A 34 4.82 -8.77 -13.00
CA THR A 34 3.78 -8.69 -14.03
C THR A 34 3.51 -10.06 -14.65
N GLY A 35 2.26 -10.35 -14.99
CA GLY A 35 1.89 -11.61 -15.64
C GLY A 35 0.65 -11.45 -16.52
N ARG A 36 0.50 -12.34 -17.50
CA ARG A 36 -0.70 -12.42 -18.34
C ARG A 36 -1.64 -13.49 -17.80
N VAL A 37 -2.92 -13.16 -17.73
CA VAL A 37 -3.99 -14.07 -17.35
C VAL A 37 -5.15 -13.93 -18.33
N PRO A 38 -6.00 -14.96 -18.49
CA PRO A 38 -7.26 -14.81 -19.19
C PRO A 38 -8.13 -13.73 -18.52
N LEU A 39 -8.94 -13.02 -19.31
CA LEU A 39 -9.81 -11.93 -18.80
C LEU A 39 -10.77 -12.40 -17.70
N ALA A 40 -11.29 -13.63 -17.83
CA ALA A 40 -12.15 -14.23 -16.80
C ALA A 40 -11.46 -14.38 -15.42
N ALA A 41 -10.12 -14.40 -15.39
CA ALA A 41 -9.31 -14.51 -14.18
C ALA A 41 -8.63 -13.18 -13.79
N ALA A 42 -8.98 -12.07 -14.45
CA ALA A 42 -8.41 -10.75 -14.20
C ALA A 42 -9.18 -9.94 -13.13
N LEU A 43 -10.38 -10.37 -12.74
CA LEU A 43 -11.18 -9.66 -11.74
C LEU A 43 -10.43 -9.52 -10.40
N GLY A 44 -10.36 -8.30 -9.88
CA GLY A 44 -9.65 -7.98 -8.64
C GLY A 44 -8.13 -7.86 -8.77
N ARG A 45 -7.56 -8.01 -9.98
CA ARG A 45 -6.14 -7.74 -10.24
C ARG A 45 -5.91 -6.28 -10.64
N ILE A 46 -4.67 -5.83 -10.50
CA ILE A 46 -4.20 -4.51 -10.91
C ILE A 46 -3.54 -4.64 -12.29
N LEU A 47 -3.89 -3.74 -13.22
CA LEU A 47 -3.24 -3.68 -14.53
C LEU A 47 -1.77 -3.30 -14.37
N ALA A 48 -0.89 -4.10 -14.98
CA ALA A 48 0.55 -3.84 -14.95
C ALA A 48 0.99 -2.70 -15.88
N ALA A 49 0.16 -2.34 -16.86
CA ALA A 49 0.41 -1.30 -17.84
C ALA A 49 -0.93 -0.80 -18.40
N ASP A 50 -0.89 0.37 -19.06
CA ASP A 50 -2.05 0.94 -19.75
C ASP A 50 -2.62 -0.01 -20.81
N VAL A 51 -3.93 0.07 -21.02
CA VAL A 51 -4.64 -0.70 -22.04
C VAL A 51 -5.01 0.24 -23.17
N ALA A 52 -4.38 0.06 -24.32
CA ALA A 52 -4.71 0.78 -25.55
C ALA A 52 -5.63 -0.06 -26.44
N ALA A 53 -6.60 0.59 -27.10
CA ALA A 53 -7.41 -0.05 -28.12
C ALA A 53 -6.55 -0.35 -29.35
N ALA A 54 -6.65 -1.57 -29.89
CA ALA A 54 -5.90 -1.98 -31.08
C ALA A 54 -6.52 -1.47 -32.39
N ARG A 55 -7.72 -0.89 -32.33
CA ARG A 55 -8.49 -0.37 -33.46
C ARG A 55 -9.44 0.72 -32.99
N ASP A 56 -9.89 1.55 -33.93
CA ASP A 56 -11.04 2.43 -33.71
C ASP A 56 -12.30 1.61 -33.36
N VAL A 57 -13.21 2.24 -32.61
CA VAL A 57 -14.48 1.65 -32.19
C VAL A 57 -15.59 2.66 -32.50
N PRO A 58 -16.63 2.31 -33.28
CA PRO A 58 -16.94 0.97 -33.81
C PRO A 58 -16.00 0.48 -34.90
#